data_AF-D9VTX4-F1
#
_entry.id   AF-D9VTX4-F1
#
_cell.length_a   1.000
_cell.length_b   1.000
_cell.length_c   1.000
_cell.angle_alpha   90.00
_cell.angle_beta   90.00
_cell.angle_gamma   90.00
#
_symmetry.space_group_name_H-M   'P 1'
#
loop_
_entity.id
_entity.type
_entity.pdbx_description
1 polymer ?
#
loop_
_entity_poly.entity_id
_entity_poly.type
_entity_poly.pdbx_seq_one_letter_code
_entity_poly.pdbx_strand_id
1 'polypeptide(L)' 'MEGRWEGDGIAVFRGIPYAAAPVGPRRFDAPRPPAAWDGVRDAGAFGPTAPKVPYPPAFAALLPDPK' A
#
# COMPACT_ATOMS: atom_id res chain seq x y z
N MET A 1 -9.92 3.70 11.23
CA MET A 1 -9.74 3.58 9.76
C MET A 1 -11.03 3.04 9.16
N GLU A 2 -11.31 3.35 7.89
CA GLU A 2 -12.55 2.99 7.19
C GLU A 2 -12.24 2.21 5.91
N GLY A 3 -12.83 1.02 5.76
CA GLY A 3 -12.65 0.14 4.60
C GLY A 3 -13.86 0.18 3.66
N ARG A 4 -13.98 -0.83 2.79
CA ARG A 4 -15.14 -1.05 1.92
C ARG A 4 -15.63 -2.49 2.06
N TRP A 5 -16.92 -2.71 1.91
CA TRP A 5 -17.46 -4.06 1.73
C TRP A 5 -17.44 -4.41 0.25
N GLU A 6 -16.92 -5.58 -0.09
CA GLU A 6 -16.85 -6.07 -1.47
C GLU A 6 -17.29 -7.53 -1.58
N GLY A 7 -17.81 -7.88 -2.76
CA GLY A 7 -18.39 -9.20 -3.02
C GLY A 7 -19.53 -9.55 -2.06
N ASP A 8 -19.65 -10.84 -1.74
CA ASP A 8 -20.65 -11.38 -0.82
C ASP A 8 -20.26 -11.18 0.66
N GLY A 9 -20.06 -9.92 1.06
CA GLY A 9 -19.87 -9.56 2.47
C GLY A 9 -18.44 -9.65 2.99
N ILE A 10 -17.43 -9.37 2.18
CA ILE A 10 -16.02 -9.29 2.63
C ILE A 10 -15.68 -7.85 2.99
N ALA A 11 -15.19 -7.62 4.21
CA ALA A 11 -14.64 -6.33 4.60
C ALA A 11 -13.20 -6.20 4.09
N VAL A 12 -12.95 -5.18 3.26
CA VAL A 12 -11.65 -4.95 2.62
C VAL A 12 -11.07 -3.61 3.08
N PHE A 13 -9.81 -3.65 3.53
CA PHE A 13 -9.04 -2.49 3.91
C PHE A 13 -7.71 -2.49 3.15
N ARG A 14 -7.39 -1.38 2.51
CA ARG A 14 -6.24 -1.21 1.60
C ARG A 14 -5.42 0.01 2.00
N GLY A 15 -4.15 0.03 1.59
CA GLY A 15 -3.27 1.19 1.80
C GLY A 15 -2.92 1.47 3.27
N ILE A 16 -3.03 0.46 4.15
CA ILE A 16 -2.71 0.60 5.58
C ILE A 16 -1.19 0.74 5.75
N PRO A 17 -0.69 1.82 6.39
CA PRO A 17 0.73 1.97 6.65
C PRO A 17 1.17 0.99 7.75
N TYR A 18 2.03 0.04 7.40
CA TYR A 18 2.63 -0.90 8.34
C TYR A 18 4.00 -0.45 8.87
N ALA A 19 4.62 0.52 8.19
CA ALA A 19 5.90 1.11 8.54
C ALA A 19 5.93 2.58 8.14
N ALA A 20 6.83 3.36 8.74
CA ALA A 20 7.10 4.71 8.29
C ALA A 20 7.76 4.71 6.91
N ALA A 21 7.47 5.73 6.09
CA ALA A 21 8.00 5.83 4.73
C ALA A 21 9.55 5.80 4.73
N PRO A 22 10.19 4.90 3.96
CA PRO A 22 11.65 4.72 3.93
C PRO A 22 12.32 5.72 2.99
N VAL A 23 12.02 7.01 3.17
CA VAL A 23 12.50 8.11 2.33
C VAL A 23 13.49 9.01 3.08
N GLY A 24 14.27 9.79 2.32
CA GLY A 24 15.24 10.72 2.89
C GLY A 24 16.30 10.01 3.75
N PRO A 25 16.59 10.50 4.97
CA PRO A 25 17.58 9.89 5.86
C PRO A 25 17.29 8.43 6.25
N ARG A 26 16.06 7.95 6.05
CA ARG A 26 15.63 6.57 6.40
C ARG A 26 15.81 5.59 5.24
N ARG A 27 16.31 6.07 4.09
CA ARG A 27 16.57 5.20 2.94
C ARG A 27 17.68 4.21 3.31
N PHE A 28 17.45 2.93 3.04
CA PHE A 28 18.35 1.81 3.37
C PHE A 28 18.47 1.47 4.87
N ASP A 29 17.68 2.10 5.74
CA ASP A 29 17.57 1.71 7.13
C ASP A 29 16.50 0.62 7.32
N ALA A 30 16.55 -0.04 8.49
CA ALA A 30 15.48 -0.92 8.94
C ALA A 30 14.15 -0.17 9.05
N PRO A 31 13.01 -0.85 8.76
CA PRO A 31 11.69 -0.24 8.87
C PRO A 31 11.42 0.19 10.31
N ARG A 32 10.77 1.35 10.46
CA ARG A 32 10.35 1.91 11.75
C ARG A 32 8.83 1.88 11.85
N PRO A 33 8.27 1.88 13.08
CA PRO A 33 6.82 1.98 13.26
C PRO A 33 6.22 3.16 12.50
N PRO A 34 5.01 3.02 11.93
CA PRO A 34 4.34 4.13 11.26
C PRO A 34 4.04 5.24 12.26
N ALA A 35 3.95 6.48 11.78
CA ALA A 35 3.48 7.57 12.63
C ALA A 35 2.04 7.28 13.07
N ALA A 36 1.75 7.53 14.36
CA ALA A 36 0.38 7.50 14.84
C ALA A 36 -0.45 8.56 14.11
N TRP A 37 -1.76 8.31 14.00
CA TRP A 37 -2.70 9.27 13.44
C TRP A 37 -3.92 9.36 14.35
N ASP A 38 -4.52 10.55 14.38
CA ASP A 38 -5.79 10.78 15.05
C ASP A 38 -6.96 10.49 14.11
N GLY A 39 -8.10 10.12 14.68
CA GLY A 39 -9.33 9.89 13.93
C GLY A 39 -9.31 8.68 13.00
N VAL A 40 -10.12 8.74 11.94
CA VAL A 40 -10.36 7.62 11.02
C VAL A 40 -9.65 7.87 9.69
N ARG A 41 -8.65 7.04 9.38
CA ARG A 41 -7.97 7.03 8.07
C ARG A 41 -8.79 6.26 7.02
N ASP A 42 -8.98 6.82 5.83
CA ASP A 42 -9.55 6.09 4.69
C ASP A 42 -8.59 4.99 4.23
N ALA A 43 -9.14 3.78 4.10
CA ALA A 43 -8.46 2.56 3.69
C ALA A 43 -9.28 1.85 2.59
N GLY A 44 -9.99 2.62 1.76
CA GLY A 44 -10.75 2.08 0.64
C GLY A 44 -9.91 1.78 -0.61
N ALA A 45 -8.76 2.45 -0.77
CA ALA A 45 -7.93 2.40 -1.97
C ALA A 45 -6.52 1.86 -1.72
N PHE A 46 -5.89 1.32 -2.76
CA PHE A 46 -4.49 0.90 -2.69
C PHE A 46 -3.55 2.11 -2.56
N GLY A 47 -2.47 1.92 -1.81
CA GLY A 47 -1.36 2.86 -1.78
C GLY A 47 -0.39 2.65 -2.95
N PRO A 48 0.60 3.53 -3.13
CA PRO A 48 1.61 3.36 -4.16
C PRO A 48 2.42 2.08 -3.92
N THR A 49 2.74 1.36 -5.01
CA THR A 49 3.69 0.26 -4.96
C THR A 49 5.13 0.80 -4.80
N ALA A 50 6.03 -0.06 -4.33
CA ALA A 50 7.44 0.31 -4.24
C ALA A 50 8.01 0.62 -5.64
N PRO A 51 8.90 1.61 -5.78
CA PRO A 51 9.55 1.89 -7.05
C PRO A 51 10.23 0.65 -7.61
N LYS A 52 9.80 0.22 -8.80
CA LYS A 52 10.35 -0.91 -9.54
C LYS A 52 10.46 -0.55 -11.01
N VAL A 53 11.39 -1.19 -11.72
CA VAL A 53 11.38 -1.15 -13.19
C VAL A 53 10.12 -1.86 -13.70
N PRO A 54 9.54 -1.40 -14.82
CA PRO A 54 8.43 -2.10 -15.44
C PRO A 54 8.80 -3.55 -15.75
N TYR A 55 7.81 -4.45 -15.63
CA TYR A 55 8.01 -5.82 -16.08
C TYR A 55 8.27 -5.85 -17.59
N PRO A 56 9.10 -6.79 -18.09
CA PRO A 56 9.17 -7.07 -19.53
C PRO A 56 7.77 -7.35 -20.09
N PRO A 57 7.49 -7.04 -21.37
CA PRO A 57 6.13 -7.12 -21.93
C PRO A 57 5.44 -8.47 -21.71
N ALA A 58 6.19 -9.58 -21.79
CA ALA A 58 5.68 -10.93 -21.56
C ALA A 58 5.09 -11.13 -20.15
N PHE A 59 5.60 -10.42 -19.13
CA PHE A 59 5.17 -10.56 -17.74
C PHE A 59 4.21 -9.45 -17.28
N ALA A 60 4.21 -8.30 -17.95
CA ALA A 60 3.39 -7.15 -17.57
C ALA A 60 1.88 -7.47 -17.56
N ALA A 61 1.41 -8.32 -18.47
CA ALA A 61 0.01 -8.73 -18.52
C ALA A 61 -0.40 -9.67 -17.37
N LEU A 62 0.56 -10.45 -16.82
CA LEU A 62 0.31 -11.42 -15.76
C LEU A 62 0.42 -10.81 -14.36
N LEU A 63 1.24 -9.77 -14.20
CA LEU A 63 1.52 -9.12 -12.93
C LEU A 63 1.25 -7.61 -13.02
N PRO A 64 -0.01 -7.20 -13.26
CA PRO A 64 -0.34 -5.79 -13.30
C PRO A 64 -0.18 -5.17 -11.91
N ASP A 65 0.28 -3.92 -11.87
CA ASP A 65 0.21 -3.15 -10.64
C ASP A 65 -1.27 -2.91 -10.25
N PRO A 66 -1.59 -3.00 -8.95
CA PRO A 66 -2.94 -2.72 -8.47
C PRO A 66 -3.34 -1.29 -8.82
N LYS A 67 -4.59 -1.13 -9.24
CA LYS A 67 -5.19 0.17 -9.58
C LYS A 67 -5.57 0.96 -8.34
#